data_AF-B0SSS1-F1
#
_entry.id   AF-B0SSS1-F1
#
_cell.length_a   1.000
_cell.length_b   1.000
_cell.length_c   1.000
_cell.angle_alpha   90.00
_cell.angle_beta   90.00
_cell.angle_gamma   90.00
#
_symmetry.space_group_name_H-M   'P 1'
#
loop_
_entity.id
_entity.type
_entity.pdbx_description
1 polymer ?
#
loop_
_entity_poly.entity_id
_entity_poly.type
_entity_poly.pdbx_seq_one_letter_code
_entity_poly.pdbx_strand_id
1 'polypeptide(L)'
;MIRSRVFFAVGILFLIIIFFTYTFVDFRERDDKAYDFYQSESYLKVFKLYGESEIPTSELELTILSQALSQLEKQLNGKDTGKDLLKYFQKRKDTKLIEWETTRGTYYHIEDPYFSHLKKHGTGYKRALITKINAISKPIPKSEVTHFLLLLILEDPRGMEESFSEALSHLLSLPFEPIGEIETGFLLQTLHFLSQVSGTNLYHQTAIIRGKNVNLRSGPGRENAEVGKVSEPEPTICLEEDGTEETIAGNIGHWKRCYFPNTQKTAWIFSGFLKETLAEENLISEFEKRFKAVDNEIRIDFEGWDGKKIPQTFFGKYIPRESIRVYGETGFPIYGSSGKESPSERICKKLSGNKNYFEFSFMPTDSDTPIPFLEIHLQYNNIEHLAYSISLDHDSIWVNKNRYVLDGAKRRENLSLHIENRIGDKWNASLWRRNTGLIQSIRSYPQSESILEAGKYSWEICLPLVTKPNRDHVLLFELRTGIH
;
A
#
# COMPACT_ATOMS: atom_id res chain seq x y z
N MET A 1 -40.82 42.81 32.77
CA MET A 1 -39.55 43.25 32.14
C MET A 1 -38.33 42.40 32.49
N ILE A 2 -38.11 41.98 33.74
CA ILE A 2 -36.90 41.23 34.15
C ILE A 2 -36.76 39.86 33.45
N ARG A 3 -37.84 39.07 33.34
CA ARG A 3 -37.82 37.76 32.66
C ARG A 3 -37.38 37.85 31.18
N SER A 4 -37.86 38.84 30.44
CA SER A 4 -37.51 39.05 29.02
C SER A 4 -36.04 39.41 28.82
N ARG A 5 -35.44 40.17 29.74
CA ARG A 5 -34.00 40.51 29.70
C ARG A 5 -33.11 39.30 29.99
N VAL A 6 -33.55 38.41 30.88
CA VAL A 6 -32.85 37.16 31.17
C VAL A 6 -32.90 36.20 29.97
N PHE A 7 -34.06 36.04 29.32
CA PHE A 7 -34.15 35.23 28.10
C PHE A 7 -33.31 35.78 26.94
N PHE A 8 -33.23 37.11 26.80
CA PHE A 8 -32.39 37.75 25.79
C PHE A 8 -30.89 37.55 26.08
N ALA A 9 -30.46 37.69 27.34
CA ALA A 9 -29.08 37.44 27.74
C ALA A 9 -28.66 35.97 27.56
N VAL A 10 -29.54 35.02 27.91
CA VAL A 10 -29.30 33.59 27.69
C VAL A 10 -29.25 33.26 26.20
N GLY A 11 -30.13 33.85 25.39
CA GLY A 11 -30.12 33.68 23.94
C GLY A 11 -28.82 34.20 23.29
N ILE A 12 -28.32 35.35 23.74
CA ILE A 12 -27.03 35.90 23.29
C ILE A 12 -25.88 34.98 23.72
N LEU A 13 -25.86 34.50 24.96
CA LEU A 13 -24.83 33.58 25.44
C LEU A 13 -24.81 32.29 24.59
N PHE A 14 -25.98 31.75 24.28
CA PHE A 14 -26.11 30.55 23.44
C PHE A 14 -25.62 30.80 22.01
N LEU A 15 -25.95 31.95 21.42
CA LEU A 15 -25.44 32.36 20.11
C LEU A 15 -23.92 32.55 20.11
N ILE A 16 -23.34 33.11 21.18
CA ILE A 16 -21.89 33.26 21.31
C ILE A 16 -21.22 31.89 21.41
N ILE A 17 -21.80 30.95 22.18
CA ILE A 17 -21.30 29.58 22.28
C ILE A 17 -21.34 28.90 20.92
N ILE A 18 -22.48 28.97 20.20
CA ILE A 18 -22.62 28.40 18.85
C ILE A 18 -21.62 29.03 17.88
N PHE A 19 -21.46 30.35 17.92
CA PHE A 19 -20.52 31.04 17.06
C PHE A 19 -19.07 30.62 17.36
N PHE A 20 -18.70 30.51 18.64
CA PHE A 20 -17.39 30.02 19.06
C PHE A 20 -17.15 28.56 18.67
N THR A 21 -18.13 27.67 18.86
CA THR A 21 -17.98 26.30 18.39
C THR A 21 -17.89 26.24 16.87
N TYR A 22 -18.69 27.01 16.13
CA TYR A 22 -18.64 27.00 14.67
C TYR A 22 -17.33 27.55 14.10
N THR A 23 -16.70 28.51 14.79
CA THR A 23 -15.45 29.15 14.34
C THR A 23 -14.18 28.45 14.82
N PHE A 24 -14.21 27.77 15.96
CA PHE A 24 -13.01 27.18 16.57
C PHE A 24 -13.04 25.65 16.68
N VAL A 25 -14.19 25.00 16.52
CA VAL A 25 -14.25 23.55 16.39
C VAL A 25 -14.08 23.22 14.92
N ASP A 26 -12.97 22.55 14.61
CA ASP A 26 -12.79 21.95 13.30
C ASP A 26 -13.75 20.75 13.19
N PHE A 27 -14.78 20.85 12.33
CA PHE A 27 -15.79 19.80 12.12
C PHE A 27 -15.35 18.73 11.13
N ARG A 28 -14.15 18.83 10.55
CA ARG A 28 -13.63 17.81 9.63
C ARG A 28 -13.48 16.47 10.35
N GLU A 29 -13.56 15.40 9.57
CA GLU A 29 -13.36 14.05 10.08
C GLU A 29 -11.94 13.90 10.65
N ARG A 30 -11.75 12.93 11.54
CA ARG A 30 -10.52 12.80 12.33
C ARG A 30 -9.32 12.42 11.47
N ASP A 31 -9.55 11.59 10.47
CA ASP A 31 -8.59 11.17 9.46
C ASP A 31 -8.11 12.33 8.58
N ASP A 32 -9.01 13.21 8.13
CA ASP A 32 -8.65 14.44 7.41
C ASP A 32 -7.72 15.32 8.23
N LYS A 33 -8.03 15.52 9.52
CA LYS A 33 -7.17 16.26 10.44
C LYS A 33 -5.82 15.58 10.64
N ALA A 34 -5.82 14.25 10.74
CA ALA A 34 -4.59 13.47 10.89
C ALA A 34 -3.69 13.61 9.67
N TYR A 35 -4.27 13.58 8.47
CA TYR A 35 -3.53 13.79 7.23
C TYR A 35 -2.95 15.20 7.13
N ASP A 36 -3.73 16.24 7.42
CA ASP A 36 -3.25 17.62 7.41
C ASP A 36 -2.14 17.87 8.43
N PHE A 37 -2.28 17.33 9.65
CA PHE A 37 -1.22 17.42 10.65
C PHE A 37 0.03 16.65 10.23
N TYR A 38 -0.11 15.54 9.51
CA TYR A 38 1.03 14.82 8.97
C TYR A 38 1.74 15.63 7.88
N GLN A 39 0.99 16.20 6.93
CA GLN A 39 1.53 17.03 5.84
C GLN A 39 2.19 18.31 6.34
N SER A 40 1.70 18.88 7.43
CA SER A 40 2.28 20.05 8.09
C SER A 40 3.38 19.71 9.12
N GLU A 41 3.92 18.48 9.07
CA GLU A 41 4.97 17.96 9.95
C GLU A 41 4.65 18.06 11.46
N SER A 42 3.36 18.23 11.79
CA SER A 42 2.83 18.31 13.14
C SER A 42 2.54 16.91 13.70
N TYR A 43 3.51 16.00 13.62
CA TYR A 43 3.33 14.56 13.91
C TYR A 43 2.81 14.28 15.33
N LEU A 44 3.23 15.07 16.33
CA LEU A 44 2.74 14.90 17.70
C LEU A 44 1.25 15.26 17.82
N LYS A 45 0.73 16.17 16.97
CA LYS A 45 -0.70 16.48 16.92
C LYS A 45 -1.50 15.36 16.28
N VAL A 46 -0.96 14.70 15.24
CA VAL A 46 -1.55 13.47 14.67
C VAL A 46 -1.78 12.45 15.78
N PHE A 47 -0.74 12.16 16.56
CA PHE A 47 -0.78 11.18 17.64
C PHE A 47 -1.72 11.54 18.80
N LYS A 48 -2.01 12.83 18.98
CA LYS A 48 -2.92 13.34 20.02
C LYS A 48 -4.40 13.30 19.60
N LEU A 49 -4.70 13.04 18.32
CA LEU A 49 -6.08 12.88 17.85
C LEU A 49 -6.71 11.55 18.29
N TYR A 50 -5.88 10.58 18.69
CA TYR A 50 -6.29 9.22 19.01
C TYR A 50 -6.04 8.92 20.49
N GLY A 51 -6.89 8.09 21.07
CA GLY A 51 -6.68 7.59 22.44
C GLY A 51 -5.38 6.79 22.54
N GLU A 52 -4.75 6.78 23.72
CA GLU A 52 -3.46 6.09 23.94
C GLU A 52 -3.54 4.60 23.53
N SER A 53 -4.56 3.87 23.94
CA SER A 53 -4.73 2.46 23.55
C SER A 53 -5.65 2.24 22.35
N GLU A 54 -5.95 3.28 21.58
CA GLU A 54 -6.87 3.17 20.45
C GLU A 54 -6.14 2.60 19.23
N ILE A 55 -6.69 1.53 18.64
CA ILE A 55 -6.23 0.97 17.36
C ILE A 55 -7.31 1.25 16.32
N PRO A 56 -7.12 2.24 15.43
CA PRO A 56 -8.11 2.57 14.42
C PRO A 56 -8.35 1.42 13.44
N THR A 57 -9.55 1.34 12.88
CA THR A 57 -9.88 0.31 11.89
C THR A 57 -9.56 0.72 10.46
N SER A 58 -9.38 2.02 10.20
CA SER A 58 -9.05 2.56 8.88
C SER A 58 -7.58 2.28 8.55
N GLU A 59 -7.34 1.73 7.36
CA GLU A 59 -5.98 1.48 6.86
C GLU A 59 -5.20 2.78 6.67
N LEU A 60 -5.89 3.86 6.30
CA LEU A 60 -5.29 5.19 6.17
C LEU A 60 -4.84 5.74 7.53
N GLU A 61 -5.72 5.69 8.55
CA GLU A 61 -5.38 6.17 9.91
C GLU A 61 -4.20 5.37 10.48
N LEU A 62 -4.21 4.04 10.35
CA LEU A 62 -3.10 3.17 10.76
C LEU A 62 -1.79 3.54 10.05
N THR A 63 -1.85 3.79 8.74
CA THR A 63 -0.67 4.18 7.95
C THR A 63 -0.12 5.51 8.43
N ILE A 64 -0.97 6.53 8.57
CA ILE A 64 -0.57 7.88 9.01
C ILE A 64 0.02 7.83 10.42
N LEU A 65 -0.57 7.06 11.34
CA LEU A 65 -0.07 6.92 12.70
C LEU A 65 1.30 6.25 12.75
N SER A 66 1.49 5.15 12.01
CA SER A 66 2.78 4.46 11.92
C SER A 66 3.87 5.35 11.29
N GLN A 67 3.53 6.08 10.23
CA GLN A 67 4.44 7.04 9.61
C GLN A 67 4.77 8.21 10.54
N ALA A 68 3.77 8.79 11.21
CA ALA A 68 3.96 9.87 12.17
C ALA A 68 4.86 9.44 13.34
N LEU A 69 4.69 8.21 13.85
CA LEU A 69 5.53 7.65 14.89
C LEU A 69 6.99 7.51 14.44
N SER A 70 7.20 7.04 13.22
CA SER A 70 8.54 6.95 12.61
C SER A 70 9.20 8.33 12.52
N GLN A 71 8.46 9.37 12.10
CA GLN A 71 8.99 10.73 12.05
C GLN A 71 9.26 11.32 13.45
N LEU A 72 8.44 11.00 14.44
CA LEU A 72 8.71 11.37 15.84
C LEU A 72 9.97 10.67 16.36
N GLU A 73 10.20 9.40 16.02
CA GLU A 73 11.43 8.70 16.36
C GLU A 73 12.66 9.35 15.69
N LYS A 74 12.53 9.78 14.43
CA LYS A 74 13.57 10.56 13.74
C LYS A 74 13.89 11.86 14.48
N GLN A 75 12.86 12.61 14.89
CA GLN A 75 13.01 13.85 15.66
C GLN A 75 13.66 13.60 17.04
N LEU A 76 13.26 12.51 17.71
CA LEU A 76 13.80 12.09 19.01
C LEU A 76 15.31 11.82 18.94
N ASN A 77 15.75 11.19 17.85
CA ASN A 77 17.15 10.82 17.63
C ASN A 77 17.97 11.89 16.88
N GLY A 78 17.36 13.03 16.54
CA GLY A 78 17.98 14.18 15.89
C GLY A 78 18.87 15.04 16.81
N LYS A 79 19.31 16.21 16.31
CA LYS A 79 20.27 17.08 17.00
C LYS A 79 19.65 18.04 18.04
N ASP A 80 18.41 18.52 17.85
CA ASP A 80 17.92 19.72 18.59
C ASP A 80 16.54 19.60 19.28
N THR A 81 15.84 18.45 19.25
CA THR A 81 14.43 18.36 19.70
C THR A 81 14.09 17.18 20.62
N GLY A 82 15.10 16.41 21.07
CA GLY A 82 14.85 15.13 21.74
C GLY A 82 14.31 15.19 23.17
N LYS A 83 14.62 16.22 23.99
CA LYS A 83 14.38 16.15 25.45
C LYS A 83 12.91 16.15 25.86
N ASP A 84 12.09 16.98 25.24
CA ASP A 84 10.66 17.06 25.59
C ASP A 84 9.87 15.88 24.99
N LEU A 85 10.28 15.44 23.80
CA LEU A 85 9.70 14.26 23.16
C LEU A 85 10.07 12.97 23.89
N LEU A 86 11.30 12.86 24.39
CA LEU A 86 11.74 11.76 25.24
C LEU A 86 10.90 11.68 26.51
N LYS A 87 10.72 12.80 27.22
CA LYS A 87 9.87 12.87 28.42
C LYS A 87 8.42 12.51 28.12
N TYR A 88 7.93 12.86 26.93
CA TYR A 88 6.57 12.51 26.49
C TYR A 88 6.42 10.99 26.36
N PHE A 89 7.30 10.32 25.61
CA PHE A 89 7.23 8.88 25.41
C PHE A 89 7.62 8.05 26.65
N GLN A 90 8.47 8.56 27.54
CA GLN A 90 8.76 7.93 28.83
C GLN A 90 7.56 7.89 29.79
N LYS A 91 6.60 8.82 29.65
CA LYS A 91 5.40 8.90 30.49
C LYS A 91 4.20 8.15 29.92
N ARG A 92 4.21 7.90 28.61
CA ARG A 92 3.13 7.20 27.90
C ARG A 92 3.15 5.72 28.27
N LYS A 93 1.98 5.10 28.38
CA LYS A 93 1.82 3.69 28.84
C LYS A 93 1.66 2.68 27.72
N ASP A 94 1.18 3.14 26.57
CA ASP A 94 0.80 2.39 25.36
C ASP A 94 1.95 2.22 24.36
N THR A 95 2.93 3.12 24.35
CA THR A 95 4.12 3.03 23.50
C THR A 95 5.34 2.65 24.34
N LYS A 96 5.99 1.54 24.00
CA LYS A 96 7.23 1.13 24.65
C LYS A 96 8.42 1.88 24.03
N LEU A 97 9.20 2.51 24.89
CA LEU A 97 10.50 3.08 24.52
C LEU A 97 11.60 2.07 24.83
N ILE A 98 12.43 1.77 23.83
CA ILE A 98 13.54 0.83 23.94
C ILE A 98 14.83 1.59 23.63
N GLU A 99 15.84 1.44 24.48
CA GLU A 99 17.15 2.05 24.28
C GLU A 99 18.08 1.04 23.59
N TRP A 100 18.67 1.46 22.48
CA TRP A 100 19.68 0.70 21.76
C TRP A 100 21.04 1.39 21.91
N GLU A 101 22.04 0.64 22.36
CA GLU A 101 23.43 1.09 22.37
C GLU A 101 24.01 0.99 20.95
N THR A 102 24.59 2.10 20.46
CA THR A 102 25.11 2.19 19.09
C THR A 102 26.50 2.80 19.09
N THR A 103 27.23 2.66 17.98
CA THR A 103 28.55 3.28 17.81
C THR A 103 28.53 4.81 17.85
N ARG A 104 27.33 5.43 17.73
CA ARG A 104 27.13 6.89 17.81
C ARG A 104 26.29 7.30 19.04
N GLY A 105 26.28 6.47 20.07
CA GLY A 105 25.55 6.68 21.33
C GLY A 105 24.19 5.99 21.37
N THR A 106 23.34 6.35 22.32
CA THR A 106 22.01 5.74 22.47
C THR A 106 21.07 6.15 21.34
N TYR A 107 20.41 5.15 20.76
CA TYR A 107 19.25 5.32 19.88
C TYR A 107 17.98 4.96 20.65
N TYR A 108 17.00 5.85 20.65
CA TYR A 108 15.71 5.63 21.30
C TYR A 108 14.71 5.12 20.28
N HIS A 109 14.37 3.84 20.35
CA HIS A 109 13.36 3.21 19.53
C HIS A 109 11.99 3.29 20.19
N ILE A 110 10.98 3.73 19.42
CA ILE A 110 9.58 3.71 19.81
C ILE A 110 8.92 2.52 19.12
N GLU A 111 8.43 1.57 19.90
CA GLU A 111 7.68 0.41 19.38
C GLU A 111 6.40 0.90 18.71
N ASP A 112 6.14 0.41 17.49
CA ASP A 112 4.99 0.81 16.69
C ASP A 112 3.81 -0.14 16.88
N PRO A 113 2.75 0.25 17.62
CA PRO A 113 1.61 -0.62 17.87
C PRO A 113 0.66 -0.72 16.67
N TYR A 114 0.83 0.10 15.63
CA TYR A 114 -0.08 0.17 14.48
C TYR A 114 0.41 -0.67 13.30
N PHE A 115 1.73 -0.79 13.14
CA PHE A 115 2.35 -1.45 11.99
C PHE A 115 1.83 -2.88 11.77
N SER A 116 1.67 -3.66 12.84
CA SER A 116 1.18 -5.05 12.77
C SER A 116 -0.29 -5.18 12.34
N HIS A 117 -1.07 -4.09 12.38
CA HIS A 117 -2.48 -4.07 11.99
C HIS A 117 -2.69 -3.69 10.52
N LEU A 118 -1.65 -3.23 9.83
CA LEU A 118 -1.69 -2.93 8.40
C LEU A 118 -1.84 -4.23 7.59
N LYS A 119 -2.58 -4.16 6.47
CA LYS A 119 -2.70 -5.29 5.53
C LYS A 119 -1.30 -5.61 4.99
N LYS A 120 -0.76 -6.79 5.32
CA LYS A 120 0.54 -7.25 4.81
C LYS A 120 0.57 -7.13 3.28
N HIS A 121 1.68 -6.63 2.76
CA HIS A 121 1.87 -6.34 1.33
C HIS A 121 0.95 -5.27 0.72
N GLY A 122 0.12 -4.61 1.54
CA GLY A 122 -0.68 -3.47 1.14
C GLY A 122 0.15 -2.20 0.99
N THR A 123 -0.39 -1.21 0.27
CA THR A 123 0.24 0.10 0.05
C THR A 123 0.57 0.80 1.38
N GLY A 124 -0.35 0.75 2.36
CA GLY A 124 -0.15 1.35 3.69
C GLY A 124 1.03 0.72 4.44
N TYR A 125 1.10 -0.62 4.43
CA TYR A 125 2.21 -1.39 5.02
C TYR A 125 3.57 -1.00 4.42
N LYS A 126 3.66 -0.97 3.08
CA LYS A 126 4.91 -0.59 2.38
C LYS A 126 5.33 0.83 2.71
N ARG A 127 4.40 1.80 2.67
CA ARG A 127 4.68 3.20 3.00
C ARG A 127 5.16 3.37 4.43
N ALA A 128 4.51 2.70 5.38
CA ALA A 128 4.90 2.72 6.78
C ALA A 128 6.32 2.15 6.97
N LEU A 129 6.61 0.99 6.38
CA LEU A 129 7.92 0.35 6.46
C LEU A 129 9.04 1.22 5.86
N ILE A 130 8.84 1.74 4.65
CA ILE A 130 9.80 2.63 3.97
C ILE A 130 10.03 3.89 4.81
N THR A 131 8.97 4.48 5.37
CA THR A 131 9.08 5.67 6.22
C THR A 131 9.87 5.38 7.49
N LYS A 132 9.63 4.22 8.12
CA LYS A 132 10.38 3.76 9.29
C LYS A 132 11.87 3.62 8.98
N ILE A 133 12.20 2.99 7.86
CA ILE A 133 13.59 2.80 7.44
C ILE A 133 14.27 4.15 7.16
N ASN A 134 13.62 5.04 6.41
CA ASN A 134 14.14 6.38 6.10
C ASN A 134 14.19 7.32 7.31
N ALA A 135 13.51 6.98 8.41
CA ALA A 135 13.55 7.71 9.66
C ALA A 135 14.78 7.38 10.53
N ILE A 136 15.48 6.28 10.27
CA ILE A 136 16.69 5.89 11.01
C ILE A 136 17.78 6.95 10.77
N SER A 137 18.13 7.72 11.80
CA SER A 137 19.08 8.86 11.65
C SER A 137 20.50 8.55 12.13
N LYS A 138 20.69 7.42 12.80
CA LYS A 138 21.96 6.94 13.37
C LYS A 138 22.03 5.43 13.21
N PRO A 139 23.24 4.82 13.24
CA PRO A 139 23.37 3.36 13.21
C PRO A 139 22.52 2.71 14.29
N ILE A 140 21.83 1.62 13.97
CA ILE A 140 21.06 0.79 14.90
C ILE A 140 21.71 -0.59 15.04
N PRO A 141 21.30 -1.45 15.99
CA PRO A 141 21.87 -2.79 16.13
C PRO A 141 21.73 -3.61 14.84
N LYS A 142 22.74 -4.44 14.54
CA LYS A 142 22.79 -5.20 13.28
C LYS A 142 21.56 -6.09 13.07
N SER A 143 21.07 -6.70 14.15
CA SER A 143 19.87 -7.54 14.15
C SER A 143 18.63 -6.77 13.69
N GLU A 144 18.51 -5.49 14.06
CA GLU A 144 17.39 -4.64 13.66
C GLU A 144 17.52 -4.21 12.19
N VAL A 145 18.73 -3.91 11.72
CA VAL A 145 18.97 -3.66 10.28
C VAL A 145 18.59 -4.90 9.47
N THR A 146 19.04 -6.09 9.90
CA THR A 146 18.68 -7.36 9.26
C THR A 146 17.17 -7.57 9.28
N HIS A 147 16.49 -7.32 10.41
CA HIS A 147 15.05 -7.45 10.51
C HIS A 147 14.32 -6.57 9.47
N PHE A 148 14.64 -5.28 9.40
CA PHE A 148 14.02 -4.38 8.42
C PHE A 148 14.38 -4.73 6.98
N LEU A 149 15.61 -5.19 6.71
CA LEU A 149 16.02 -5.66 5.39
C LEU A 149 15.17 -6.84 4.96
N LEU A 150 14.98 -7.84 5.84
CA LEU A 150 14.17 -9.02 5.56
C LEU A 150 12.69 -8.67 5.33
N LEU A 151 12.15 -7.70 6.08
CA LEU A 151 10.80 -7.20 5.81
C LEU A 151 10.73 -6.51 4.43
N LEU A 152 11.69 -5.65 4.11
CA LEU A 152 11.66 -4.85 2.89
C LEU A 152 11.82 -5.70 1.62
N ILE A 153 12.74 -6.66 1.58
CA ILE A 153 13.03 -7.46 0.36
C ILE A 153 11.88 -8.39 -0.06
N LEU A 154 10.89 -8.60 0.82
CA LEU A 154 9.67 -9.35 0.54
C LEU A 154 8.58 -8.49 -0.09
N GLU A 155 8.72 -7.17 -0.07
CA GLU A 155 7.75 -6.23 -0.60
C GLU A 155 8.01 -5.91 -2.07
N ASP A 156 6.91 -5.67 -2.81
CA ASP A 156 6.98 -5.24 -4.21
C ASP A 156 7.30 -3.72 -4.29
N PRO A 157 8.47 -3.32 -4.83
CA PRO A 157 8.87 -1.93 -4.96
C PRO A 157 8.05 -1.13 -5.98
N ARG A 158 7.25 -1.77 -6.84
CA ARG A 158 6.57 -1.09 -7.94
C ARG A 158 5.54 -0.06 -7.46
N GLY A 159 5.54 1.11 -8.10
CA GLY A 159 4.77 2.29 -7.72
C GLY A 159 5.36 3.09 -6.54
N MET A 160 6.52 2.70 -6.02
CA MET A 160 7.26 3.38 -4.95
C MET A 160 8.79 3.29 -5.15
N GLU A 161 9.23 3.05 -6.38
CA GLU A 161 10.58 2.59 -6.72
C GLU A 161 11.68 3.52 -6.19
N GLU A 162 11.49 4.83 -6.32
CA GLU A 162 12.41 5.86 -5.79
C GLU A 162 12.57 5.72 -4.27
N SER A 163 11.50 5.89 -3.51
CA SER A 163 11.52 5.82 -2.04
C SER A 163 11.96 4.45 -1.50
N PHE A 164 11.66 3.37 -2.24
CA PHE A 164 12.08 2.02 -1.91
C PHE A 164 13.59 1.86 -2.12
N SER A 165 14.11 2.37 -3.23
CA SER A 165 15.55 2.32 -3.55
C SER A 165 16.38 3.10 -2.52
N GLU A 166 15.88 4.25 -2.06
CA GLU A 166 16.48 5.02 -0.97
C GLU A 166 16.50 4.21 0.34
N ALA A 167 15.36 3.63 0.73
CA ALA A 167 15.26 2.82 1.94
C ALA A 167 16.18 1.60 1.91
N LEU A 168 16.22 0.89 0.78
CA LEU A 168 17.09 -0.27 0.60
C LEU A 168 18.57 0.12 0.66
N SER A 169 18.96 1.19 -0.03
CA SER A 169 20.33 1.72 -0.01
C SER A 169 20.74 2.18 1.39
N HIS A 170 19.81 2.78 2.12
CA HIS A 170 20.01 3.20 3.49
C HIS A 170 20.22 1.99 4.43
N LEU A 171 19.42 0.93 4.34
CA LEU A 171 19.68 -0.29 5.13
C LEU A 171 21.01 -0.93 4.78
N LEU A 172 21.33 -1.07 3.50
CA LEU A 172 22.59 -1.65 3.05
C LEU A 172 23.81 -0.80 3.43
N SER A 173 23.62 0.49 3.68
CA SER A 173 24.69 1.35 4.22
C SER A 173 25.07 1.04 5.67
N LEU A 174 24.15 0.42 6.41
CA LEU A 174 24.32 0.07 7.81
C LEU A 174 24.88 -1.35 7.94
N PRO A 175 25.67 -1.64 8.98
CA PRO A 175 26.10 -3.01 9.24
C PRO A 175 24.90 -3.90 9.58
N PHE A 176 24.76 -5.03 8.90
CA PHE A 176 23.72 -6.04 9.14
C PHE A 176 24.36 -7.42 9.37
N GLU A 177 23.59 -8.34 9.95
CA GLU A 177 23.97 -9.75 10.09
C GLU A 177 23.71 -10.49 8.77
N PRO A 178 24.59 -11.42 8.36
CA PRO A 178 24.39 -12.20 7.14
C PRO A 178 23.01 -12.86 7.09
N ILE A 179 22.34 -12.76 5.95
CA ILE A 179 21.05 -13.36 5.64
C ILE A 179 21.23 -14.68 4.87
N GLY A 180 20.19 -15.50 4.84
CA GLY A 180 20.20 -16.79 4.15
C GLY A 180 20.33 -16.66 2.62
N GLU A 181 20.61 -17.79 1.96
CA GLU A 181 20.80 -17.82 0.50
C GLU A 181 19.55 -17.39 -0.27
N ILE A 182 18.37 -17.78 0.22
CA ILE A 182 17.07 -17.42 -0.38
C ILE A 182 16.86 -15.91 -0.28
N GLU A 183 17.06 -15.34 0.91
CA GLU A 183 16.92 -13.92 1.18
C GLU A 183 17.97 -13.09 0.41
N THR A 184 19.18 -13.64 0.25
CA THR A 184 20.22 -13.04 -0.60
C THR A 184 19.77 -13.01 -2.07
N GLY A 185 19.16 -14.09 -2.57
CA GLY A 185 18.58 -14.14 -3.90
C GLY A 185 17.49 -13.09 -4.10
N PHE A 186 16.58 -12.95 -3.12
CA PHE A 186 15.53 -11.93 -3.11
C PHE A 186 16.07 -10.50 -3.11
N LEU A 187 17.12 -10.24 -2.33
CA LEU A 187 17.81 -8.96 -2.30
C LEU A 187 18.42 -8.64 -3.68
N LEU A 188 19.13 -9.59 -4.28
CA LEU A 188 19.75 -9.43 -5.59
C LEU A 188 18.72 -9.18 -6.69
N GLN A 189 17.65 -9.96 -6.74
CA GLN A 189 16.52 -9.76 -7.64
C GLN A 189 15.98 -8.32 -7.55
N THR A 190 15.74 -7.82 -6.32
CA THR A 190 15.25 -6.46 -6.09
C THR A 190 16.28 -5.39 -6.51
N LEU A 191 17.56 -5.56 -6.17
CA LEU A 191 18.62 -4.61 -6.53
C LEU A 191 18.79 -4.50 -8.05
N HIS A 192 18.82 -5.63 -8.75
CA HIS A 192 18.91 -5.65 -10.21
C HIS A 192 17.68 -5.05 -10.87
N PHE A 193 16.47 -5.33 -10.35
CA PHE A 193 15.26 -4.66 -10.81
C PHE A 193 15.37 -3.14 -10.64
N LEU A 194 15.72 -2.63 -9.44
CA LEU A 194 15.80 -1.19 -9.20
C LEU A 194 16.89 -0.52 -10.04
N SER A 195 17.98 -1.23 -10.35
CA SER A 195 19.07 -0.71 -11.18
C SER A 195 18.70 -0.46 -12.65
N GLN A 196 17.59 -1.03 -13.12
CA GLN A 196 17.07 -0.82 -14.48
C GLN A 196 16.00 0.29 -14.57
N VAL A 197 15.45 0.70 -13.43
CA VAL A 197 14.35 1.68 -13.36
C VAL A 197 14.93 3.09 -13.27
N SER A 198 14.60 3.95 -14.23
CA SER A 198 14.97 5.36 -14.18
C SER A 198 14.28 6.06 -13.01
N GLY A 199 15.02 6.91 -12.29
CA GLY A 199 14.52 7.62 -11.11
C GLY A 199 14.84 6.96 -9.77
N THR A 200 15.43 5.76 -9.76
CA THR A 200 15.99 5.18 -8.54
C THR A 200 17.41 5.69 -8.31
N ASN A 201 17.86 5.72 -7.05
CA ASN A 201 19.26 6.03 -6.73
C ASN A 201 20.23 4.88 -7.09
N LEU A 202 19.69 3.73 -7.53
CA LEU A 202 20.44 2.55 -7.95
C LEU A 202 20.56 2.43 -9.47
N TYR A 203 19.97 3.36 -10.23
CA TYR A 203 19.97 3.32 -11.69
C TYR A 203 21.40 3.28 -12.25
N HIS A 204 21.71 2.25 -13.04
CA HIS A 204 23.05 1.95 -13.58
C HIS A 204 24.17 1.80 -12.52
N GLN A 205 23.84 1.39 -11.30
CA GLN A 205 24.84 1.20 -10.24
C GLN A 205 25.41 -0.23 -10.13
N THR A 206 25.14 -1.09 -11.11
CA THR A 206 25.69 -2.45 -11.17
C THR A 206 27.12 -2.44 -11.73
N ALA A 207 28.03 -3.14 -11.05
CA ALA A 207 29.42 -3.25 -11.47
C ALA A 207 30.01 -4.63 -11.16
N ILE A 208 31.17 -4.91 -11.74
CA ILE A 208 32.02 -6.05 -11.40
C ILE A 208 33.42 -5.56 -11.01
N ILE A 209 34.01 -6.20 -10.02
CA ILE A 209 35.37 -5.90 -9.58
C ILE A 209 36.38 -6.30 -10.65
N ARG A 210 37.35 -5.40 -10.89
CA ARG A 210 38.57 -5.65 -11.68
C ARG A 210 39.77 -5.79 -10.75
N GLY A 211 40.57 -6.81 -10.98
CA GLY A 211 41.83 -7.04 -10.26
C GLY A 211 41.72 -8.00 -9.08
N LYS A 212 42.87 -8.25 -8.45
CA LYS A 212 43.04 -9.25 -7.39
C LYS A 212 43.38 -8.58 -6.06
N ASN A 213 42.77 -9.07 -4.98
CA ASN A 213 42.99 -8.58 -3.62
C ASN A 213 42.78 -7.07 -3.46
N VAL A 214 41.70 -6.55 -4.06
CA VAL A 214 41.32 -5.14 -3.95
C VAL A 214 40.84 -4.87 -2.53
N ASN A 215 41.41 -3.84 -1.90
CA ASN A 215 41.11 -3.50 -0.51
C ASN A 215 39.77 -2.76 -0.38
N LEU A 216 38.94 -3.23 0.55
CA LEU A 216 37.71 -2.58 0.96
C LEU A 216 37.95 -1.73 2.21
N ARG A 217 37.33 -0.56 2.28
CA ARG A 217 37.59 0.45 3.33
C ARG A 217 36.35 0.79 4.15
N SER A 218 36.55 1.22 5.39
CA SER A 218 35.48 1.66 6.31
C SER A 218 34.89 3.03 5.95
N GLY A 219 35.58 3.81 5.13
CA GLY A 219 35.23 5.16 4.70
C GLY A 219 35.88 5.48 3.35
N PRO A 220 35.50 6.60 2.70
CA PRO A 220 36.16 7.05 1.47
C PRO A 220 37.61 7.42 1.77
N GLY A 221 38.55 7.05 0.92
CA GLY A 221 39.97 7.37 1.10
C GLY A 221 40.85 6.22 1.61
N ARG A 222 42.16 6.35 1.37
CA ARG A 222 43.18 5.33 1.74
C ARG A 222 43.56 5.37 3.22
N GLU A 223 43.27 6.48 3.88
CA GLU A 223 43.47 6.73 5.31
C GLU A 223 42.47 5.96 6.19
N ASN A 224 41.32 5.58 5.63
CA ASN A 224 40.33 4.76 6.33
C ASN A 224 40.80 3.31 6.48
N ALA A 225 40.34 2.64 7.54
CA ALA A 225 40.78 1.29 7.87
C ALA A 225 40.35 0.28 6.79
N GLU A 226 41.18 -0.72 6.54
CA GLU A 226 40.81 -1.87 5.70
C GLU A 226 39.82 -2.76 6.47
N VAL A 227 38.69 -3.08 5.83
CA VAL A 227 37.62 -3.91 6.41
C VAL A 227 37.43 -5.24 5.69
N GLY A 228 38.17 -5.46 4.61
CA GLY A 228 38.16 -6.69 3.84
C GLY A 228 38.89 -6.56 2.50
N LYS A 229 38.90 -7.65 1.73
CA LYS A 229 39.41 -7.68 0.36
C LYS A 229 38.48 -8.49 -0.52
N VAL A 230 38.44 -8.12 -1.79
CA VAL A 230 37.69 -8.83 -2.84
C VAL A 230 38.59 -9.04 -4.06
N SER A 231 38.27 -10.02 -4.88
CA SER A 231 38.97 -10.31 -6.13
C SER A 231 37.96 -10.54 -7.25
N GLU A 232 38.37 -10.26 -8.48
CA GLU A 232 37.58 -10.59 -9.66
C GLU A 232 37.35 -12.12 -9.80
N PRO A 233 36.18 -12.56 -10.32
CA PRO A 233 34.96 -11.77 -10.53
C PRO A 233 34.15 -11.63 -9.24
N GLU A 234 33.80 -10.40 -8.86
CA GLU A 234 32.86 -10.12 -7.75
C GLU A 234 31.81 -9.14 -8.28
N PRO A 235 30.53 -9.56 -8.42
CA PRO A 235 29.45 -8.63 -8.75
C PRO A 235 29.22 -7.69 -7.57
N THR A 236 28.88 -6.43 -7.83
CA THR A 236 28.65 -5.44 -6.79
C THR A 236 27.63 -4.41 -7.22
N ILE A 237 26.94 -3.82 -6.25
CA ILE A 237 25.96 -2.76 -6.47
C ILE A 237 26.40 -1.55 -5.66
N CYS A 238 26.68 -0.44 -6.32
CA CYS A 238 27.10 0.79 -5.64
C CYS A 238 25.90 1.60 -5.16
N LEU A 239 25.99 2.11 -3.93
CA LEU A 239 24.87 2.72 -3.21
C LEU A 239 25.03 4.25 -3.11
N GLU A 240 26.29 4.71 -3.06
CA GLU A 240 26.64 6.13 -3.03
C GLU A 240 28.06 6.33 -3.57
N GLU A 241 28.34 7.56 -3.99
CA GLU A 241 29.64 8.05 -4.45
C GLU A 241 30.07 9.22 -3.57
N ASP A 242 31.34 9.24 -3.18
CA ASP A 242 31.94 10.40 -2.53
C ASP A 242 32.20 11.51 -3.54
N GLY A 243 31.95 12.75 -3.13
CA GLY A 243 32.09 13.92 -4.00
C GLY A 243 33.53 14.29 -4.37
N THR A 244 34.53 13.64 -3.77
CA THR A 244 35.95 13.96 -3.99
C THR A 244 36.53 13.09 -5.11
N GLU A 245 37.11 13.72 -6.12
CA GLU A 245 37.86 13.03 -7.16
C GLU A 245 39.31 12.79 -6.69
N GLU A 246 39.80 11.57 -6.87
CA GLU A 246 41.17 11.17 -6.53
C GLU A 246 41.86 10.48 -7.71
N THR A 247 43.19 10.58 -7.75
CA THR A 247 44.02 9.79 -8.66
C THR A 247 44.75 8.69 -7.90
N ILE A 248 44.40 7.44 -8.18
CA ILE A 248 45.02 6.25 -7.58
C ILE A 248 45.59 5.36 -8.68
N ALA A 249 46.89 5.04 -8.58
CA ALA A 249 47.60 4.20 -9.54
C ALA A 249 47.43 4.65 -11.01
N GLY A 250 47.37 5.96 -11.24
CA GLY A 250 47.20 6.55 -12.58
C GLY A 250 45.77 6.61 -13.10
N ASN A 251 44.79 6.09 -12.36
CA ASN A 251 43.37 6.20 -12.70
C ASN A 251 42.73 7.33 -11.89
N ILE A 252 41.97 8.17 -12.57
CA ILE A 252 41.13 9.22 -11.96
C ILE A 252 39.77 8.60 -11.65
N GLY A 253 39.22 8.88 -10.47
CA GLY A 253 37.93 8.34 -10.05
C GLY A 253 37.50 8.80 -8.67
N HIS A 254 36.47 8.14 -8.15
CA HIS A 254 35.83 8.47 -6.87
C HIS A 254 35.82 7.25 -5.97
N TRP A 255 35.67 7.48 -4.67
CA TRP A 255 35.31 6.41 -3.75
C TRP A 255 33.82 6.14 -3.86
N LYS A 256 33.44 4.87 -4.06
CA LYS A 256 32.05 4.42 -4.06
C LYS A 256 31.83 3.47 -2.90
N ARG A 257 30.69 3.60 -2.21
CA ARG A 257 30.26 2.60 -1.23
C ARG A 257 29.40 1.58 -1.94
N CYS A 258 29.84 0.33 -1.98
CA CYS A 258 29.16 -0.72 -2.72
C CYS A 258 28.86 -1.93 -1.84
N TYR A 259 27.77 -2.63 -2.17
CA TYR A 259 27.35 -3.89 -1.58
C TYR A 259 28.00 -5.06 -2.33
N PHE A 260 28.58 -6.01 -1.58
CA PHE A 260 29.32 -7.17 -2.07
C PHE A 260 28.55 -8.45 -1.70
N PRO A 261 27.78 -9.05 -2.62
CA PRO A 261 26.87 -10.15 -2.33
C PRO A 261 27.55 -11.39 -1.76
N ASN A 262 28.74 -11.77 -2.27
CA ASN A 262 29.41 -12.99 -1.82
C ASN A 262 29.91 -12.90 -0.38
N THR A 263 30.17 -11.68 0.10
CA THR A 263 30.61 -11.44 1.48
C THR A 263 29.50 -10.87 2.37
N GLN A 264 28.36 -10.52 1.78
CA GLN A 264 27.24 -9.81 2.40
C GLN A 264 27.68 -8.60 3.22
N LYS A 265 28.54 -7.77 2.62
CA LYS A 265 29.11 -6.59 3.24
C LYS A 265 28.95 -5.38 2.35
N THR A 266 28.89 -4.21 2.99
CA THR A 266 28.96 -2.93 2.31
C THR A 266 30.24 -2.23 2.74
N ALA A 267 31.00 -1.73 1.77
CA ALA A 267 32.27 -1.06 2.03
C ALA A 267 32.65 -0.08 0.92
N TRP A 268 33.62 0.78 1.22
CA TRP A 268 34.15 1.75 0.26
C TRP A 268 35.24 1.14 -0.62
N ILE A 269 35.17 1.43 -1.91
CA ILE A 269 36.12 1.00 -2.93
C ILE A 269 36.37 2.13 -3.93
N PHE A 270 37.59 2.24 -4.43
CA PHE A 270 37.91 3.22 -5.46
C PHE A 270 37.37 2.78 -6.83
N SER A 271 36.70 3.69 -7.54
CA SER A 271 35.98 3.39 -8.79
C SER A 271 36.88 2.89 -9.92
N GLY A 272 38.19 3.16 -9.88
CA GLY A 272 39.16 2.58 -10.82
C GLY A 272 39.25 1.05 -10.80
N PHE A 273 38.74 0.40 -9.74
CA PHE A 273 38.61 -1.06 -9.66
C PHE A 273 37.22 -1.59 -10.06
N LEU A 274 36.31 -0.71 -10.47
CA LEU A 274 34.96 -1.07 -10.87
C LEU A 274 34.82 -1.05 -12.40
N LYS A 275 34.11 -2.03 -12.93
CA LYS A 275 33.58 -2.03 -14.30
C LYS A 275 32.08 -2.01 -14.22
N GLU A 276 31.46 -0.93 -14.68
CA GLU A 276 30.01 -0.90 -14.84
C GLU A 276 29.55 -2.03 -15.77
N THR A 277 28.46 -2.67 -15.36
CA THR A 277 27.80 -3.75 -16.08
C THR A 277 26.32 -3.45 -16.16
N LEU A 278 25.62 -4.11 -17.09
CA LEU A 278 24.16 -4.05 -17.11
C LEU A 278 23.58 -4.90 -15.98
N ALA A 279 22.34 -4.60 -15.61
CA ALA A 279 21.56 -5.43 -14.72
C ALA A 279 21.35 -6.83 -15.32
N GLU A 280 21.37 -7.88 -14.50
CA GLU A 280 21.21 -9.25 -14.96
C GLU A 280 19.75 -9.58 -15.29
N GLU A 281 19.47 -9.89 -16.56
CA GLU A 281 18.13 -10.20 -17.05
C GLU A 281 17.47 -11.39 -16.32
N ASN A 282 18.25 -12.39 -15.92
CA ASN A 282 17.73 -13.54 -15.18
C ASN A 282 17.18 -13.14 -13.81
N LEU A 283 17.91 -12.31 -13.06
CA LEU A 283 17.49 -11.82 -11.75
C LEU A 283 16.26 -10.91 -11.86
N ILE A 284 16.18 -10.11 -12.92
CA ILE A 284 14.99 -9.30 -13.23
C ILE A 284 13.80 -10.21 -13.55
N SER A 285 13.98 -11.24 -14.38
CA SER A 285 12.89 -12.18 -14.71
C SER A 285 12.40 -12.95 -13.48
N GLU A 286 13.30 -13.33 -12.57
CA GLU A 286 12.93 -13.95 -11.29
C GLU A 286 12.20 -12.98 -10.36
N PHE A 287 12.64 -11.73 -10.29
CA PHE A 287 11.92 -10.66 -9.60
C PHE A 287 10.48 -10.53 -10.12
N GLU A 288 10.31 -10.42 -11.44
CA GLU A 288 9.00 -10.30 -12.08
C GLU A 288 8.13 -11.52 -11.80
N LYS A 289 8.69 -12.74 -11.84
CA LYS A 289 7.98 -13.97 -11.49
C LYS A 289 7.51 -13.97 -10.03
N ARG A 290 8.36 -13.54 -9.11
CA ARG A 290 8.05 -13.47 -7.67
C ARG A 290 6.84 -12.56 -7.39
N PHE A 291 6.72 -11.46 -8.12
CA PHE A 291 5.60 -10.52 -7.98
C PHE A 291 4.57 -10.58 -9.12
N LYS A 292 4.58 -11.65 -9.93
CA LYS A 292 3.67 -11.83 -11.08
C LYS A 292 2.20 -11.98 -10.68
N ALA A 293 1.93 -12.39 -9.44
CA ALA A 293 0.58 -12.39 -8.89
C ALA A 293 0.02 -10.96 -8.73
N VAL A 294 0.89 -9.96 -8.51
CA VAL A 294 0.54 -8.55 -8.36
C VAL A 294 0.35 -7.87 -9.73
N ASP A 295 1.12 -8.24 -10.76
CA ASP A 295 0.97 -7.69 -12.13
C ASP A 295 -0.29 -8.15 -12.87
N ASN A 296 -0.81 -9.33 -12.52
CA ASN A 296 -2.06 -9.82 -13.11
C ASN A 296 -3.29 -9.21 -12.44
N GLU A 297 -3.12 -8.35 -11.44
CA GLU A 297 -4.21 -7.72 -10.74
C GLU A 297 -4.65 -6.43 -11.45
N ILE A 298 -5.84 -6.46 -12.04
CA ILE A 298 -6.48 -5.28 -12.60
C ILE A 298 -7.14 -4.54 -11.44
N ARG A 299 -6.62 -3.34 -11.13
CA ARG A 299 -7.23 -2.39 -10.21
C ARG A 299 -8.13 -1.42 -10.97
N ILE A 300 -9.32 -1.20 -10.45
CA ILE A 300 -10.30 -0.24 -10.95
C ILE A 300 -10.72 0.60 -9.74
N ASP A 301 -10.27 1.85 -9.72
CA ASP A 301 -10.78 2.87 -8.79
C ASP A 301 -11.53 3.94 -9.59
N PHE A 302 -12.21 4.82 -8.87
CA PHE A 302 -12.94 5.95 -9.46
C PHE A 302 -12.29 7.29 -9.13
N GLU A 303 -10.98 7.28 -8.84
CA GLU A 303 -10.26 8.50 -8.52
C GLU A 303 -10.28 9.46 -9.72
N GLY A 304 -10.54 10.75 -9.46
CA GLY A 304 -10.65 11.77 -10.50
C GLY A 304 -11.89 11.67 -11.42
N TRP A 305 -12.76 10.67 -11.25
CA TRP A 305 -14.03 10.59 -11.98
C TRP A 305 -15.04 11.63 -11.47
N ASP A 306 -15.55 12.47 -12.38
CA ASP A 306 -16.42 13.61 -12.07
C ASP A 306 -17.92 13.33 -12.30
N GLY A 307 -18.26 12.11 -12.70
CA GLY A 307 -19.65 11.73 -12.95
C GLY A 307 -20.23 12.12 -14.30
N LYS A 308 -19.58 13.01 -15.07
CA LYS A 308 -20.13 13.52 -16.34
C LYS A 308 -19.93 12.54 -17.49
N LYS A 309 -18.85 11.77 -17.45
CA LYS A 309 -18.48 10.78 -18.47
C LYS A 309 -18.38 9.39 -17.86
N ILE A 310 -18.45 8.37 -18.71
CA ILE A 310 -18.21 6.98 -18.30
C ILE A 310 -16.81 6.87 -17.66
N PRO A 311 -16.63 6.10 -16.57
CA PRO A 311 -15.30 5.82 -16.03
C PRO A 311 -14.35 5.30 -17.10
N GLN A 312 -13.08 5.67 -17.01
CA GLN A 312 -12.08 5.29 -17.99
C GLN A 312 -12.03 3.76 -18.15
N THR A 313 -11.84 3.27 -19.37
CA THR A 313 -11.79 1.84 -19.74
C THR A 313 -13.11 1.06 -19.70
N PHE A 314 -14.19 1.64 -19.18
CA PHE A 314 -15.53 1.05 -19.31
C PHE A 314 -16.14 1.38 -20.68
N PHE A 315 -17.02 0.49 -21.16
CA PHE A 315 -17.85 0.66 -22.34
C PHE A 315 -19.32 0.38 -22.00
N GLY A 316 -20.24 0.72 -22.90
CA GLY A 316 -21.68 0.51 -22.70
C GLY A 316 -22.46 1.82 -22.58
N LYS A 317 -23.73 1.72 -22.22
CA LYS A 317 -24.63 2.88 -22.15
C LYS A 317 -24.57 3.52 -20.78
N TYR A 318 -23.74 4.56 -20.69
CA TYR A 318 -23.54 5.30 -19.45
C TYR A 318 -24.67 6.28 -19.16
N ILE A 319 -25.14 6.30 -17.91
CA ILE A 319 -26.08 7.29 -17.40
C ILE A 319 -25.31 8.19 -16.43
N PRO A 320 -25.16 9.50 -16.70
CA PRO A 320 -24.47 10.42 -15.82
C PRO A 320 -25.03 10.42 -14.39
N ARG A 321 -24.13 10.41 -13.41
CA ARG A 321 -24.39 10.45 -11.96
C ARG A 321 -23.34 11.34 -11.32
N GLU A 322 -23.69 12.10 -10.29
CA GLU A 322 -22.69 12.86 -9.55
C GLU A 322 -21.78 11.91 -8.77
N SER A 323 -20.48 12.20 -8.79
CA SER A 323 -19.51 11.49 -7.94
C SER A 323 -19.79 11.79 -6.47
N ILE A 324 -19.87 10.75 -5.64
CA ILE A 324 -20.02 10.93 -4.18
C ILE A 324 -18.67 10.67 -3.54
N ARG A 325 -18.17 11.62 -2.74
CA ARG A 325 -16.91 11.46 -2.01
C ARG A 325 -17.18 11.09 -0.56
N VAL A 326 -16.55 10.02 -0.09
CA VAL A 326 -16.60 9.57 1.29
C VAL A 326 -15.20 9.05 1.65
N TYR A 327 -14.66 9.44 2.80
CA TYR A 327 -13.31 9.06 3.24
C TYR A 327 -12.18 9.46 2.25
N GLY A 328 -12.29 10.64 1.64
CA GLY A 328 -11.31 11.15 0.66
C GLY A 328 -11.30 10.45 -0.71
N GLU A 329 -12.05 9.36 -0.86
CA GLU A 329 -12.16 8.59 -2.09
C GLU A 329 -13.44 8.92 -2.85
N THR A 330 -13.35 8.89 -4.18
CA THR A 330 -14.54 8.96 -5.04
C THR A 330 -15.21 7.59 -5.06
N GLY A 331 -16.43 7.51 -4.53
CA GLY A 331 -17.31 6.37 -4.68
C GLY A 331 -18.19 6.51 -5.93
N PHE A 332 -18.32 5.42 -6.69
CA PHE A 332 -19.29 5.30 -7.77
C PHE A 332 -20.65 4.90 -7.19
N PRO A 333 -21.68 5.78 -7.25
CA PRO A 333 -22.98 5.48 -6.68
C PRO A 333 -23.82 4.60 -7.59
N ILE A 334 -24.23 3.45 -7.08
CA ILE A 334 -25.12 2.52 -7.76
C ILE A 334 -26.47 2.54 -7.04
N TYR A 335 -27.45 3.14 -7.70
CA TYR A 335 -28.76 3.40 -7.12
C TYR A 335 -29.71 2.21 -7.26
N GLY A 336 -30.59 2.05 -6.27
CA GLY A 336 -31.70 1.12 -6.32
C GLY A 336 -32.78 1.54 -7.31
N SER A 337 -33.63 0.60 -7.71
CA SER A 337 -34.76 0.85 -8.60
C SER A 337 -36.01 1.25 -7.80
N SER A 338 -36.71 2.29 -8.25
CA SER A 338 -38.02 2.67 -7.68
C SER A 338 -39.18 1.74 -8.09
N GLY A 339 -38.94 0.69 -8.88
CA GLY A 339 -39.98 -0.23 -9.39
C GLY A 339 -39.45 -1.63 -9.71
N LYS A 340 -40.37 -2.62 -9.79
CA LYS A 340 -40.04 -4.04 -10.04
C LYS A 340 -39.38 -4.32 -11.39
N GLU A 341 -39.60 -3.47 -12.38
CA GLU A 341 -39.03 -3.58 -13.73
C GLU A 341 -38.61 -2.20 -14.23
N SER A 342 -37.57 -1.62 -13.64
CA SER A 342 -36.90 -0.49 -14.31
C SER A 342 -35.90 -1.05 -15.30
N PRO A 343 -35.90 -0.60 -16.57
CA PRO A 343 -34.82 -0.95 -17.48
C PRO A 343 -33.50 -0.45 -16.88
N SER A 344 -32.56 -1.37 -16.68
CA SER A 344 -31.19 -1.10 -16.26
C SER A 344 -30.31 -1.08 -17.49
N GLU A 345 -29.60 0.02 -17.69
CA GLU A 345 -28.43 0.03 -18.54
C GLU A 345 -27.25 -0.55 -17.77
N ARG A 346 -26.12 -0.78 -18.44
CA ARG A 346 -24.89 -1.19 -17.77
C ARG A 346 -23.69 -0.60 -18.47
N ILE A 347 -22.63 -0.43 -17.69
CA ILE A 347 -21.30 -0.19 -18.19
C ILE A 347 -20.42 -1.38 -17.81
N CYS A 348 -19.57 -1.83 -18.72
CA CYS A 348 -18.76 -3.02 -18.54
C CYS A 348 -17.29 -2.74 -18.84
N LYS A 349 -16.40 -3.53 -18.24
CA LYS A 349 -14.97 -3.55 -18.53
C LYS A 349 -14.54 -4.98 -18.83
N LYS A 350 -13.91 -5.18 -19.99
CA LYS A 350 -13.30 -6.44 -20.41
C LYS A 350 -12.03 -6.71 -19.62
N LEU A 351 -11.85 -7.94 -19.17
CA LEU A 351 -10.68 -8.39 -18.43
C LEU A 351 -9.79 -9.26 -19.31
N SER A 352 -8.49 -9.02 -19.26
CA SER A 352 -7.49 -9.81 -19.96
C SER A 352 -7.03 -11.01 -19.13
N GLY A 353 -6.93 -12.19 -19.77
CA GLY A 353 -6.45 -13.42 -19.13
C GLY A 353 -7.49 -14.14 -18.28
N ASN A 354 -7.07 -15.26 -17.69
CA ASN A 354 -7.91 -16.04 -16.78
C ASN A 354 -7.98 -15.30 -15.45
N LYS A 355 -9.16 -14.80 -15.06
CA LYS A 355 -9.38 -14.22 -13.73
C LYS A 355 -10.17 -15.20 -12.89
N ASN A 356 -9.74 -15.40 -11.65
CA ASN A 356 -10.42 -16.28 -10.71
C ASN A 356 -10.68 -15.59 -9.35
N TYR A 357 -10.36 -14.30 -9.25
CA TYR A 357 -10.47 -13.51 -8.03
C TYR A 357 -11.09 -12.16 -8.34
N PHE A 358 -12.06 -11.73 -7.54
CA PHE A 358 -12.74 -10.44 -7.64
C PHE A 358 -12.96 -9.87 -6.24
N GLU A 359 -12.12 -8.92 -5.83
CA GLU A 359 -12.25 -8.15 -4.60
C GLU A 359 -12.96 -6.82 -4.89
N PHE A 360 -13.90 -6.47 -4.02
CA PHE A 360 -14.73 -5.30 -4.19
C PHE A 360 -14.93 -4.60 -2.86
N SER A 361 -14.61 -3.31 -2.88
CA SER A 361 -14.67 -2.42 -1.73
C SER A 361 -15.88 -1.50 -1.85
N PHE A 362 -16.79 -1.57 -0.88
CA PHE A 362 -18.07 -0.88 -0.94
C PHE A 362 -18.50 -0.34 0.43
N MET A 363 -19.46 0.59 0.41
CA MET A 363 -20.18 1.01 1.61
C MET A 363 -21.56 0.33 1.68
N PRO A 364 -21.95 -0.22 2.84
CA PRO A 364 -23.31 -0.69 3.09
C PRO A 364 -24.37 0.36 2.76
N THR A 365 -25.49 -0.11 2.22
CA THR A 365 -26.66 0.72 1.89
C THR A 365 -27.67 0.68 3.04
N ASP A 366 -28.55 1.66 3.17
CA ASP A 366 -29.68 1.62 4.10
C ASP A 366 -30.95 1.04 3.42
N SER A 367 -30.81 0.46 2.22
CA SER A 367 -31.93 -0.08 1.43
C SER A 367 -32.53 -1.35 2.04
N ASP A 368 -33.85 -1.39 2.19
CA ASP A 368 -34.59 -2.61 2.54
C ASP A 368 -34.61 -3.63 1.39
N THR A 369 -34.39 -3.18 0.15
CA THR A 369 -34.41 -4.04 -1.04
C THR A 369 -32.99 -4.23 -1.60
N PRO A 370 -32.61 -5.46 -1.99
CA PRO A 370 -31.28 -5.70 -2.54
C PRO A 370 -31.00 -4.88 -3.80
N ILE A 371 -29.94 -4.08 -3.76
CA ILE A 371 -29.43 -3.31 -4.89
C ILE A 371 -28.30 -4.12 -5.53
N PRO A 372 -28.46 -4.64 -6.77
CA PRO A 372 -27.35 -5.23 -7.50
C PRO A 372 -26.33 -4.13 -7.81
N PHE A 373 -25.09 -4.31 -7.39
CA PHE A 373 -24.05 -3.29 -7.55
C PHE A 373 -22.82 -3.79 -8.34
N LEU A 374 -22.69 -5.11 -8.51
CA LEU A 374 -21.60 -5.68 -9.30
C LEU A 374 -22.10 -6.93 -10.00
N GLU A 375 -21.88 -7.00 -11.31
CA GLU A 375 -22.17 -8.18 -12.12
C GLU A 375 -20.88 -8.68 -12.78
N ILE A 376 -20.68 -9.99 -12.73
CA ILE A 376 -19.56 -10.66 -13.37
C ILE A 376 -20.12 -11.50 -14.50
N HIS A 377 -19.71 -11.19 -15.71
CA HIS A 377 -20.17 -11.83 -16.94
C HIS A 377 -19.05 -12.61 -17.62
N LEU A 378 -19.45 -13.65 -18.35
CA LEU A 378 -18.60 -14.40 -19.27
C LEU A 378 -18.95 -14.00 -20.70
N GLN A 379 -17.95 -13.50 -21.42
CA GLN A 379 -18.08 -13.10 -22.82
C GLN A 379 -17.44 -14.16 -23.72
N TYR A 380 -18.21 -14.65 -24.69
CA TYR A 380 -17.77 -15.62 -25.69
C TYR A 380 -18.48 -15.38 -27.03
N ASN A 381 -17.73 -15.34 -28.14
CA ASN A 381 -18.29 -15.07 -29.48
C ASN A 381 -19.22 -13.84 -29.54
N ASN A 382 -18.87 -12.78 -28.80
CA ASN A 382 -19.68 -11.56 -28.66
C ASN A 382 -21.05 -11.75 -27.99
N ILE A 383 -21.29 -12.89 -27.35
CA ILE A 383 -22.44 -13.15 -26.48
C ILE A 383 -21.95 -13.04 -25.04
N GLU A 384 -22.67 -12.28 -24.23
CA GLU A 384 -22.38 -12.02 -22.83
C GLU A 384 -23.36 -12.80 -21.95
N HIS A 385 -22.85 -13.51 -20.95
CA HIS A 385 -23.65 -14.31 -20.04
C HIS A 385 -23.34 -13.95 -18.59
N LEU A 386 -24.37 -13.59 -17.81
CA LEU A 386 -24.22 -13.33 -16.38
C LEU A 386 -23.79 -14.61 -15.65
N ALA A 387 -22.69 -14.56 -14.91
CA ALA A 387 -22.23 -15.67 -14.08
C ALA A 387 -22.56 -15.43 -12.60
N TYR A 388 -22.25 -14.23 -12.10
CA TYR A 388 -22.51 -13.82 -10.72
C TYR A 388 -23.10 -12.41 -10.68
N SER A 389 -24.14 -12.24 -9.89
CA SER A 389 -24.70 -10.94 -9.53
C SER A 389 -24.54 -10.75 -8.02
N ILE A 390 -23.89 -9.67 -7.63
CA ILE A 390 -23.65 -9.29 -6.25
C ILE A 390 -24.58 -8.12 -5.91
N SER A 391 -25.40 -8.33 -4.88
CA SER A 391 -26.39 -7.37 -4.42
C SER A 391 -26.27 -7.11 -2.92
N LEU A 392 -26.70 -5.93 -2.49
CA LEU A 392 -26.60 -5.48 -1.11
C LEU A 392 -27.92 -4.91 -0.63
N ASP A 393 -28.36 -5.30 0.56
CA ASP A 393 -29.41 -4.63 1.33
C ASP A 393 -28.82 -4.16 2.67
N HIS A 394 -29.67 -3.62 3.55
CA HIS A 394 -29.25 -2.98 4.80
C HIS A 394 -28.48 -3.88 5.77
N ASP A 395 -28.69 -5.20 5.72
CA ASP A 395 -28.10 -6.14 6.66
C ASP A 395 -27.34 -7.28 6.00
N SER A 396 -27.35 -7.40 4.67
CA SER A 396 -26.80 -8.58 4.02
C SER A 396 -26.26 -8.34 2.62
N ILE A 397 -25.30 -9.19 2.28
CA ILE A 397 -24.78 -9.33 0.92
C ILE A 397 -25.31 -10.61 0.30
N TRP A 398 -25.68 -10.50 -0.97
CA TRP A 398 -26.18 -11.58 -1.78
C TRP A 398 -25.22 -11.83 -2.94
N VAL A 399 -24.90 -13.10 -3.18
CA VAL A 399 -24.25 -13.53 -4.43
C VAL A 399 -25.17 -14.56 -5.08
N ASN A 400 -25.78 -14.17 -6.19
CA ASN A 400 -26.89 -14.87 -6.83
C ASN A 400 -28.04 -15.09 -5.83
N LYS A 401 -28.22 -16.33 -5.35
CA LYS A 401 -29.26 -16.70 -4.38
C LYS A 401 -28.74 -16.90 -2.95
N ASN A 402 -27.42 -16.81 -2.76
CA ASN A 402 -26.78 -17.07 -1.46
C ASN A 402 -26.67 -15.77 -0.68
N ARG A 403 -27.14 -15.76 0.57
CA ARG A 403 -27.15 -14.61 1.47
C ARG A 403 -26.14 -14.78 2.58
N TYR A 404 -25.45 -13.71 2.95
CA TYR A 404 -24.68 -13.60 4.18
C TYR A 404 -25.04 -12.32 4.92
N VAL A 405 -25.38 -12.43 6.21
CA VAL A 405 -25.72 -11.29 7.06
C VAL A 405 -24.43 -10.60 7.50
N LEU A 406 -24.31 -9.32 7.20
CA LEU A 406 -23.20 -8.46 7.59
C LEU A 406 -23.38 -8.01 9.05
N ASP A 407 -22.27 -7.77 9.76
CA ASP A 407 -22.26 -7.45 11.19
C ASP A 407 -22.82 -6.05 11.54
N GLY A 408 -23.61 -5.42 10.67
CA GLY A 408 -24.32 -4.15 10.90
C GLY A 408 -23.44 -2.90 11.01
N ALA A 409 -22.14 -2.99 10.73
CA ALA A 409 -21.24 -1.84 10.77
C ALA A 409 -21.41 -0.97 9.50
N LYS A 410 -21.84 0.29 9.65
CA LYS A 410 -21.92 1.29 8.56
C LYS A 410 -20.54 1.83 8.13
N ARG A 411 -19.56 0.94 7.98
CA ARG A 411 -18.21 1.27 7.55
C ARG A 411 -17.94 0.67 6.17
N ARG A 412 -16.90 1.16 5.51
CA ARG A 412 -16.37 0.53 4.30
C ARG A 412 -16.04 -0.94 4.57
N GLU A 413 -16.55 -1.81 3.72
CA GLU A 413 -16.30 -3.24 3.77
C GLU A 413 -15.54 -3.66 2.50
N ASN A 414 -14.72 -4.70 2.64
CA ASN A 414 -13.99 -5.28 1.52
C ASN A 414 -14.16 -6.79 1.52
N LEU A 415 -14.74 -7.32 0.45
CA LEU A 415 -15.05 -8.73 0.27
C LEU A 415 -14.48 -9.21 -1.05
N SER A 416 -14.18 -10.50 -1.12
CA SER A 416 -13.63 -11.12 -2.32
C SER A 416 -14.41 -12.37 -2.72
N LEU A 417 -14.78 -12.45 -4.00
CA LEU A 417 -15.31 -13.64 -4.63
C LEU A 417 -14.17 -14.41 -5.31
N HIS A 418 -13.94 -15.64 -4.84
CA HIS A 418 -12.95 -16.55 -5.39
C HIS A 418 -13.66 -17.59 -6.25
N ILE A 419 -13.31 -17.68 -7.53
CA ILE A 419 -13.85 -18.65 -8.48
C ILE A 419 -12.91 -19.85 -8.49
N GLU A 420 -13.40 -21.00 -8.04
CA GLU A 420 -12.58 -22.17 -7.74
C GLU A 420 -12.48 -23.10 -8.95
N ASN A 421 -13.56 -23.85 -9.21
CA ASN A 421 -13.60 -24.89 -10.21
C ASN A 421 -14.93 -24.87 -10.97
N ARG A 422 -14.95 -25.58 -12.10
CA ARG A 422 -16.14 -25.75 -12.94
C ARG A 422 -16.77 -27.10 -12.66
N ILE A 423 -18.09 -27.12 -12.48
CA ILE A 423 -18.90 -28.34 -12.34
C ILE A 423 -20.02 -28.28 -13.38
N GLY A 424 -19.82 -28.97 -14.50
CA GLY A 424 -20.75 -28.95 -15.65
C GLY A 424 -20.88 -27.55 -16.27
N ASP A 425 -22.13 -27.08 -16.34
CA ASP A 425 -22.54 -25.78 -16.89
C ASP A 425 -22.29 -24.59 -15.95
N LYS A 426 -21.70 -24.80 -14.78
CA LYS A 426 -21.56 -23.79 -13.73
C LYS A 426 -20.16 -23.70 -13.16
N TRP A 427 -19.80 -22.49 -12.76
CA TRP A 427 -18.63 -22.20 -11.95
C TRP A 427 -18.99 -22.25 -10.47
N ASN A 428 -18.08 -22.79 -9.67
CA ASN A 428 -18.15 -22.76 -8.23
C ASN A 428 -17.31 -21.59 -7.72
N ALA A 429 -17.84 -20.86 -6.74
CA ALA A 429 -17.13 -19.78 -6.10
C ALA A 429 -17.34 -19.78 -4.59
N SER A 430 -16.55 -18.99 -3.89
CA SER A 430 -16.68 -18.73 -2.46
C SER A 430 -16.51 -17.25 -2.18
N LEU A 431 -17.30 -16.74 -1.23
CA LEU A 431 -17.22 -15.36 -0.77
C LEU A 431 -16.39 -15.32 0.51
N TRP A 432 -15.42 -14.42 0.55
CA TRP A 432 -14.46 -14.30 1.64
C TRP A 432 -14.38 -12.87 2.16
N ARG A 433 -14.06 -12.75 3.45
CA ARG A 433 -13.61 -11.52 4.09
C ARG A 433 -12.19 -11.76 4.59
N ARG A 434 -11.21 -11.10 3.96
CA ARG A 434 -9.77 -11.35 4.22
C ARG A 434 -9.49 -12.86 4.10
N ASN A 435 -9.07 -13.51 5.18
CA ASN A 435 -8.76 -14.95 5.20
C ASN A 435 -9.90 -15.82 5.77
N THR A 436 -11.11 -15.26 5.93
CA THR A 436 -12.27 -15.97 6.48
C THR A 436 -13.31 -16.21 5.38
N GLY A 437 -13.62 -17.48 5.10
CA GLY A 437 -14.68 -17.85 4.16
C GLY A 437 -16.05 -17.61 4.77
N LEU A 438 -16.86 -16.77 4.12
CA LEU A 438 -18.21 -16.38 4.57
C LEU A 438 -19.28 -17.30 3.99
N ILE A 439 -19.21 -17.54 2.68
CA ILE A 439 -20.11 -18.43 1.95
C ILE A 439 -19.24 -19.32 1.06
N GLN A 440 -19.44 -20.63 1.14
CA GLN A 440 -18.77 -21.59 0.27
C GLN A 440 -19.75 -22.16 -0.76
N SER A 441 -19.21 -22.63 -1.87
CA SER A 441 -19.97 -23.34 -2.92
C SER A 441 -21.08 -22.54 -3.62
N ILE A 442 -20.84 -21.26 -3.88
CA ILE A 442 -21.70 -20.37 -4.67
C ILE A 442 -21.64 -20.81 -6.14
N ARG A 443 -22.75 -21.37 -6.63
CA ARG A 443 -22.87 -21.72 -8.06
C ARG A 443 -23.21 -20.49 -8.91
N SER A 444 -22.50 -20.36 -10.03
CA SER A 444 -22.85 -19.38 -11.07
C SER A 444 -24.22 -19.68 -11.67
N TYR A 445 -24.78 -18.72 -12.41
CA TYR A 445 -25.87 -19.01 -13.33
C TYR A 445 -25.42 -20.02 -14.41
N PRO A 446 -26.35 -20.85 -14.93
CA PRO A 446 -26.08 -21.78 -16.03
C PRO A 446 -25.43 -21.09 -17.23
N GLN A 447 -24.39 -21.71 -17.77
CA GLN A 447 -23.70 -21.31 -18.99
C GLN A 447 -23.84 -22.39 -20.06
N SER A 448 -23.62 -22.06 -21.33
CA SER A 448 -23.59 -23.11 -22.35
C SER A 448 -22.36 -24.00 -22.15
N GLU A 449 -22.54 -25.31 -22.00
CA GLU A 449 -21.46 -26.26 -21.76
C GLU A 449 -20.40 -26.23 -22.87
N SER A 450 -20.87 -26.13 -24.14
CA SER A 450 -20.03 -25.97 -25.32
C SER A 450 -19.16 -24.69 -25.31
N ILE A 451 -19.63 -23.62 -24.65
CA ILE A 451 -18.89 -22.34 -24.52
C ILE A 451 -17.72 -22.52 -23.54
N LEU A 452 -17.99 -23.19 -22.42
CA LEU A 452 -16.98 -23.41 -21.39
C LEU A 452 -15.92 -24.42 -21.85
N GLU A 453 -16.28 -25.44 -22.62
CA GLU A 453 -15.35 -26.44 -23.18
C GLU A 453 -14.41 -25.86 -24.24
N ALA A 454 -14.84 -24.87 -25.03
CA ALA A 454 -14.01 -24.24 -26.05
C ALA A 454 -12.83 -23.43 -25.47
N GLY A 455 -12.85 -23.08 -24.18
CA GLY A 455 -11.75 -22.42 -23.47
C GLY A 455 -11.41 -21.00 -23.94
N LYS A 456 -12.24 -20.39 -24.80
CA LYS A 456 -12.00 -19.05 -25.39
C LYS A 456 -12.98 -17.99 -24.86
N TYR A 457 -13.22 -17.96 -23.56
CA TYR A 457 -14.05 -16.94 -22.92
C TYR A 457 -13.19 -15.85 -22.27
N SER A 458 -13.77 -14.67 -22.05
CA SER A 458 -13.18 -13.62 -21.24
C SER A 458 -14.17 -13.16 -20.17
N TRP A 459 -13.65 -12.70 -19.04
CA TRP A 459 -14.48 -12.13 -17.99
C TRP A 459 -14.77 -10.66 -18.27
N GLU A 460 -15.97 -10.22 -17.94
CA GLU A 460 -16.36 -8.82 -17.94
C GLU A 460 -16.93 -8.45 -16.57
N ILE A 461 -16.51 -7.29 -16.06
CA ILE A 461 -17.13 -6.69 -14.88
C ILE A 461 -18.10 -5.63 -15.37
N CYS A 462 -19.36 -5.74 -14.97
CA CYS A 462 -20.41 -4.81 -15.31
C CYS A 462 -21.01 -4.14 -14.07
N LEU A 463 -21.28 -2.85 -14.18
CA LEU A 463 -21.95 -2.04 -13.17
C LEU A 463 -23.36 -1.69 -13.69
N PRO A 464 -24.42 -2.13 -13.00
CA PRO A 464 -25.79 -1.84 -13.40
C PRO A 464 -26.15 -0.37 -13.13
N LEU A 465 -26.85 0.26 -14.07
CA LEU A 465 -27.28 1.65 -14.03
C LEU A 465 -28.79 1.73 -14.26
N VAL A 466 -29.55 1.89 -13.17
CA VAL A 466 -31.00 2.07 -13.25
C VAL A 466 -31.36 3.39 -13.92
N THR A 467 -32.32 3.34 -14.85
CA THR A 467 -32.82 4.55 -15.53
C THR A 467 -33.66 5.45 -14.62
N LYS A 468 -34.36 4.86 -13.64
CA LYS A 468 -35.19 5.54 -12.63
C LYS A 468 -34.70 5.23 -11.21
N PRO A 469 -33.62 5.91 -10.75
CA PRO A 469 -33.04 5.67 -9.44
C PRO A 469 -33.98 6.08 -8.31
N ASN A 470 -34.00 5.30 -7.22
CA ASN A 470 -34.50 5.77 -5.93
C ASN A 470 -33.36 6.52 -5.17
N ARG A 471 -33.57 6.85 -3.90
CA ARG A 471 -32.54 7.53 -3.07
C ARG A 471 -31.48 6.56 -2.55
N ASP A 472 -31.83 5.30 -2.41
CA ASP A 472 -30.96 4.28 -1.85
C ASP A 472 -29.87 3.95 -2.86
N HIS A 473 -28.64 3.81 -2.37
CA HIS A 473 -27.50 3.51 -3.22
C HIS A 473 -26.45 2.72 -2.46
N VAL A 474 -25.62 2.02 -3.22
CA VAL A 474 -24.36 1.43 -2.79
C VAL A 474 -23.25 2.31 -3.34
N LEU A 475 -22.26 2.64 -2.51
CA LEU A 475 -21.03 3.28 -2.99
C LEU A 475 -19.99 2.20 -3.25
N LEU A 476 -19.55 2.08 -4.50
CA LEU A 476 -18.44 1.23 -4.89
C LEU A 476 -17.18 2.09 -5.02
N PHE A 477 -16.12 1.76 -4.29
CA PHE A 477 -14.88 2.55 -4.29
C PHE A 477 -13.80 1.94 -5.17
N GLU A 478 -13.65 0.62 -5.09
CA GLU A 478 -12.56 -0.08 -5.76
C GLU A 478 -13.00 -1.50 -6.12
N LEU A 479 -12.54 -1.96 -7.28
CA LEU A 479 -12.58 -3.35 -7.70
C LEU A 479 -11.15 -3.81 -8.02
N ARG A 480 -10.77 -4.98 -7.54
CA ARG A 480 -9.50 -5.63 -7.85
C ARG A 480 -9.78 -7.03 -8.37
N THR A 481 -9.12 -7.43 -9.45
CA THR A 481 -9.31 -8.77 -10.00
C THR A 481 -8.03 -9.34 -10.57
N GLY A 482 -7.74 -10.59 -10.27
CA GLY A 482 -6.45 -11.20 -10.59
C GLY A 482 -6.51 -12.72 -10.72
N ILE A 483 -5.33 -13.32 -10.63
CA ILE A 483 -5.14 -14.77 -10.49
C ILE A 483 -4.68 -15.01 -9.05
N HIS A 484 -5.50 -15.70 -8.26
CA HIS A 484 -5.17 -16.14 -6.91
C HIS A 484 -4.93 -17.66 -6.89
#